data_AF-A0A2J8U293-F1
#
_entry.id   AF-A0A2J8U293-F1
#
_cell.length_a   1.000
_cell.length_b   1.000
_cell.length_c   1.000
_cell.angle_alpha   90.00
_cell.angle_beta   90.00
_cell.angle_gamma   90.00
#
_symmetry.space_group_name_H-M   'P 1'
#
loop_
_entity.id
_entity.type
_entity.pdbx_description
1 polymer ?
#
loop_
_entity_poly.entity_id
_entity_poly.type
_entity_poly.pdbx_seq_one_letter_code
_entity_poly.pdbx_strand_id
1 'polypeptide(L)'
;MEAVVFVFSLLDCCALIFLSVYFIITLSDLECDYINARSCCSKLNKWVIPELIGHTIVTVLLLISLHWFIFLLNLPVATWNIYRMILALIND
;
A
#
# COMPACT_ATOMS: atom_id res chain seq x y z
N MET A 1 24.12 7.99 7.75
CA MET A 1 23.16 6.87 7.91
C MET A 1 21.76 7.34 7.51
N GLU A 2 21.31 8.47 8.04
CA GLU A 2 20.04 9.16 7.66
C GLU A 2 19.78 9.30 6.15
N ALA A 3 20.77 9.72 5.36
CA ALA A 3 20.59 9.93 3.92
C ALA A 3 20.21 8.65 3.15
N VAL A 4 20.71 7.49 3.58
CA VAL A 4 20.38 6.20 2.95
C VAL A 4 18.92 5.81 3.25
N VAL A 5 18.47 6.05 4.48
CA VAL A 5 17.07 5.83 4.89
C VAL A 5 16.13 6.73 4.11
N PHE A 6 16.52 7.99 3.90
CA PHE A 6 15.73 8.95 3.12
C PHE A 6 15.64 8.58 1.64
N VAL A 7 16.75 8.21 1.01
CA VAL A 7 16.76 7.75 -0.39
C VAL A 7 15.95 6.47 -0.56
N PHE A 8 16.05 5.53 0.37
CA PHE A 8 15.26 4.30 0.35
C PHE A 8 13.76 4.59 0.51
N SER A 9 13.39 5.49 1.44
CA SER A 9 12.00 5.91 1.63
C SER A 9 11.42 6.60 0.39
N LEU A 10 12.21 7.41 -0.30
CA LEU A 10 11.78 8.05 -1.56
C LEU A 10 11.52 7.00 -2.66
N LEU A 11 12.40 6.01 -2.80
CA LEU A 11 12.22 4.94 -3.78
C LEU A 11 10.97 4.10 -3.51
N ASP A 12 10.71 3.76 -2.26
CA ASP A 12 9.52 3.00 -1.88
C ASP A 12 8.24 3.81 -2.13
N CYS A 13 8.22 5.10 -1.76
CA CYS A 13 7.12 6.00 -2.09
C CYS A 13 6.83 6.06 -3.60
N CYS A 14 7.87 6.12 -4.44
CA CYS A 14 7.70 6.06 -5.89
C CYS A 14 7.07 4.73 -6.35
N ALA A 15 7.48 3.60 -5.76
CA ALA A 15 6.92 2.30 -6.08
C ALA A 15 5.43 2.19 -5.68
N LEU A 16 5.07 2.70 -4.49
CA LEU A 16 3.68 2.75 -4.01
C LEU A 16 2.79 3.64 -4.88
N ILE A 17 3.29 4.79 -5.31
CA ILE A 17 2.55 5.68 -6.23
C ILE A 17 2.33 4.98 -7.58
N PHE A 18 3.35 4.30 -8.11
CA PHE A 18 3.20 3.57 -9.37
C PHE A 18 2.15 2.45 -9.27
N LEU A 19 2.15 1.73 -8.14
CA LEU A 19 1.21 0.65 -7.89
C LEU A 19 -0.23 1.16 -7.67
N SER A 20 -0.41 2.31 -7.02
CA SER A 20 -1.73 2.95 -6.89
C SER A 20 -2.28 3.44 -8.24
N VAL A 21 -1.44 3.98 -9.12
CA VAL A 21 -1.84 4.32 -10.50
C VAL A 21 -2.26 3.07 -11.28
N TYR A 22 -1.55 1.94 -11.14
CA TYR A 22 -1.93 0.67 -11.76
C TYR A 22 -3.33 0.20 -11.32
N PHE A 23 -3.67 0.36 -10.03
CA PHE A 23 -5.02 0.03 -9.55
C PHE A 23 -6.09 0.94 -10.14
N ILE A 24 -5.84 2.24 -10.23
CA ILE A 24 -6.79 3.20 -10.80
C ILE A 24 -7.05 2.86 -12.28
N ILE A 25 -6.00 2.57 -13.06
CA ILE A 25 -6.16 2.17 -14.47
C ILE A 25 -6.98 0.88 -14.58
N THR A 26 -6.66 -0.14 -13.77
CA THR A 26 -7.39 -1.42 -13.79
C THR A 26 -8.87 -1.27 -13.41
N LEU A 27 -9.20 -0.34 -12.50
CA LEU A 27 -10.57 0.00 -12.15
C LEU A 27 -11.28 0.79 -13.26
N SER A 28 -10.56 1.69 -13.94
CA SER A 28 -11.09 2.41 -15.10
C SER A 28 -11.37 1.48 -16.28
N ASP A 29 -10.54 0.46 -16.51
CA ASP A 29 -10.79 -0.59 -17.50
C ASP A 29 -12.03 -1.42 -17.14
N LEU A 30 -12.30 -1.61 -15.84
CA LEU A 30 -13.51 -2.29 -15.35
C LEU A 30 -14.77 -1.44 -15.53
N GLU A 31 -14.70 -0.14 -15.24
CA GLU A 31 -15.83 0.80 -15.42
C GLU A 31 -16.25 0.93 -16.88
N CYS A 32 -15.28 0.91 -17.80
CA CYS A 32 -15.52 0.90 -19.24
C CYS A 32 -15.92 -0.49 -19.79
N ASP A 33 -16.16 -1.48 -18.91
CA ASP A 33 -16.53 -2.87 -19.21
C ASP A 33 -15.54 -3.60 -20.15
N TYR A 34 -14.27 -3.19 -20.11
CA TYR A 34 -13.19 -3.71 -20.96
C TYR A 34 -12.62 -5.05 -20.44
N ILE A 35 -12.81 -5.33 -19.15
CA ILE A 35 -12.31 -6.52 -18.45
C ILE A 35 -13.39 -7.15 -17.57
N ASN A 36 -13.48 -8.48 -17.56
CA ASN A 36 -14.40 -9.20 -16.68
C ASN A 36 -14.03 -9.00 -15.19
N ALA A 37 -15.02 -8.63 -14.36
CA ALA A 37 -14.84 -8.37 -12.92
C ALA A 37 -14.11 -9.49 -12.17
N ARG A 38 -14.35 -10.75 -12.55
CA ARG A 38 -13.70 -11.91 -11.93
C ARG A 38 -12.20 -11.99 -12.20
N SER A 39 -11.77 -11.65 -13.42
CA SER A 39 -10.36 -11.60 -13.78
C SER A 39 -9.65 -10.40 -13.14
N CYS A 40 -10.37 -9.29 -12.93
CA CYS A 40 -9.88 -8.14 -12.19
C CYS A 40 -9.63 -8.48 -10.72
N CYS A 41 -10.63 -9.01 -9.99
CA CYS A 41 -10.51 -9.33 -8.56
C CYS A 41 -9.35 -10.29 -8.24
N SER A 42 -9.10 -11.31 -9.07
CA SER A 42 -7.97 -12.23 -8.85
C SER A 42 -6.60 -11.56 -9.03
N LYS A 43 -6.47 -10.65 -10.01
CA LYS A 43 -5.25 -9.88 -10.22
C LYS A 43 -5.06 -8.84 -9.10
N LEU A 44 -6.13 -8.12 -8.75
CA LEU A 44 -6.11 -7.10 -7.69
C LEU A 44 -5.73 -7.71 -6.34
N ASN A 45 -6.31 -8.85 -5.97
CA ASN A 45 -6.01 -9.51 -4.70
C ASN A 45 -4.52 -9.90 -4.60
N LYS A 46 -3.92 -10.33 -5.73
CA LYS A 46 -2.49 -10.66 -5.76
C LYS A 46 -1.58 -9.42 -5.60
N TRP A 47 -2.03 -8.26 -6.07
CA TRP A 47 -1.29 -6.99 -5.96
C TRP A 47 -1.57 -6.21 -4.67
N VAL A 48 -2.69 -6.47 -3.98
CA VAL A 48 -3.03 -5.80 -2.72
C VAL A 48 -2.10 -6.23 -1.57
N ILE A 49 -1.66 -7.49 -1.57
CA ILE A 49 -0.71 -8.02 -0.59
C ILE A 49 0.65 -7.31 -0.66
N PRO A 50 1.32 -7.20 -1.82
CA PRO A 50 2.59 -6.48 -1.91
C PRO A 50 2.47 -4.98 -1.64
N GLU A 51 1.33 -4.33 -1.97
CA GLU A 51 1.06 -2.95 -1.56
C GLU A 51 1.10 -2.79 -0.03
N LEU A 52 0.37 -3.68 0.66
CA LEU A 52 0.28 -3.68 2.12
C LEU A 52 1.65 -3.87 2.77
N ILE A 53 2.44 -4.82 2.23
CA ILE A 53 3.78 -5.12 2.71
C ILE A 53 4.70 -3.91 2.49
N GLY A 54 4.71 -3.31 1.30
CA GLY A 54 5.51 -2.11 1.01
C GLY A 54 5.15 -0.94 1.93
N HIS A 55 3.86 -0.68 2.11
CA HIS A 55 3.41 0.41 2.97
C HIS A 55 3.78 0.17 4.45
N THR A 56 3.65 -1.08 4.92
CA THR A 56 4.07 -1.47 6.28
C THR A 56 5.56 -1.28 6.48
N ILE A 57 6.39 -1.71 5.51
CA ILE A 57 7.85 -1.55 5.53
C ILE A 57 8.23 -0.07 5.61
N VAL A 58 7.60 0.81 4.83
CA VAL A 58 7.83 2.26 4.90
C VAL A 58 7.47 2.83 6.27
N THR A 59 6.30 2.49 6.80
CA THR A 59 5.92 2.95 8.15
C THR A 59 6.90 2.48 9.22
N VAL A 60 7.44 1.26 9.12
CA VAL A 60 8.45 0.73 10.06
C VAL A 60 9.80 1.41 9.89
N LEU A 61 10.25 1.69 8.65
CA LEU A 61 11.48 2.44 8.41
C LEU A 61 11.38 3.89 8.92
N LEU A 62 10.22 4.55 8.75
CA LEU A 62 9.98 5.88 9.30
C LEU A 62 9.96 5.88 10.84
N LEU A 63 9.52 4.78 11.46
CA LEU A 63 9.52 4.60 12.92
C LEU A 63 10.96 4.53 13.46
N ILE A 64 11.89 3.94 12.71
CA ILE A 64 13.33 3.88 13.05
C ILE A 64 13.99 5.28 12.95
N SER A 65 13.54 6.15 12.05
CA SER A 65 14.01 7.55 11.96
C SER A 65 13.49 8.49 13.08
N LEU A 66 12.79 7.96 14.10
CA LEU A 66 12.54 8.60 15.40
C LEU A 66 11.87 9.99 15.35
N HIS A 67 11.07 10.27 14.32
CA HIS A 67 10.21 11.47 14.26
C HIS A 67 8.85 11.17 14.92
N TRP A 68 8.76 11.42 16.23
CA TRP A 68 7.54 11.20 17.04
C TRP A 68 6.27 11.82 16.45
N PHE A 69 6.39 12.97 15.79
CA PHE A 69 5.25 13.66 15.16
C PHE A 69 4.69 12.87 13.95
N ILE A 70 5.58 12.25 13.17
CA ILE A 70 5.20 11.49 11.96
C ILE A 70 4.63 10.12 12.35
N PHE A 71 5.12 9.52 13.43
CA PHE A 71 4.56 8.29 13.99
C PHE A 71 3.10 8.48 14.45
N LEU A 72 2.82 9.58 15.16
CA LEU A 72 1.47 9.87 15.65
C LEU A 72 0.46 10.10 14.51
N LEU A 73 0.93 10.69 13.40
CA LEU A 73 0.12 10.91 12.20
C LEU A 73 -0.09 9.61 11.38
N ASN A 74 0.89 8.69 11.38
CA ASN A 74 0.79 7.39 10.69
C ASN A 74 0.02 6.32 11.47
N LEU A 75 -0.07 6.45 12.79
CA LEU A 75 -0.80 5.54 13.67
C LEU A 75 -2.24 5.25 13.18
N PRO A 76 -3.10 6.23 12.86
CA PRO A 76 -4.45 5.95 12.38
C PRO A 76 -4.46 5.20 11.03
N VAL A 77 -3.55 5.54 10.12
CA VAL A 77 -3.42 4.87 8.81
C VAL A 77 -2.95 3.43 8.99
N ALA A 78 -1.95 3.19 9.83
CA ALA A 78 -1.45 1.85 10.14
C ALA A 78 -2.53 0.98 10.79
N THR A 79 -3.29 1.55 11.74
CA THR A 79 -4.39 0.85 12.40
C THR A 79 -5.50 0.49 11.40
N TRP A 80 -5.82 1.40 10.48
CA TRP A 80 -6.78 1.16 9.41
C TRP A 80 -6.32 0.06 8.44
N ASN A 81 -5.05 0.06 8.07
CA ASN A 81 -4.47 -0.94 7.16
C ASN A 81 -4.48 -2.34 7.80
N ILE A 82 -4.15 -2.44 9.09
CA ILE A 82 -4.22 -3.69 9.86
C ILE A 82 -5.68 -4.17 9.97
N TYR A 83 -6.62 -3.29 10.27
CA TYR A 83 -8.04 -3.63 10.32
C TYR A 83 -8.55 -4.17 8.97
N ARG A 84 -8.16 -3.54 7.86
CA ARG A 84 -8.46 -4.04 6.51
C ARG A 84 -7.86 -5.42 6.24
N MET A 85 -6.62 -5.66 6.66
CA MET A 85 -5.97 -6.97 6.49
C MET A 85 -6.71 -8.08 7.25
N ILE A 86 -7.11 -7.80 8.50
CA ILE A 86 -7.87 -8.74 9.32
C ILE A 86 -9.24 -9.03 8.67
N LEU A 87 -9.91 -7.99 8.17
CA LEU A 87 -11.19 -8.14 7.48
C LEU A 87 -11.05 -8.95 6.18
N ALA A 88 -9.97 -8.73 5.42
CA ALA A 88 -9.67 -9.49 4.20
C ALA A 88 -9.41 -10.98 4.51
N LEU A 89 -8.66 -11.28 5.57
CA LEU A 89 -8.42 -12.66 6.04
C LEU A 89 -9.67 -13.38 6.57
N ILE A 90 -10.68 -12.65 7.02
CA ILE A 90 -11.96 -13.20 7.52
C ILE A 90 -12.99 -13.40 6.39
N ASN A 91 -12.81 -12.71 5.26
CA ASN A 91 -13.73 -12.75 4.12
C ASN A 91 -13.24 -13.63 2.95
N ASP A 92 -12.03 -14.21 3.06
CA ASP A 92 -11.57 -15.40 2.32
C ASP A 92 -12.09 -16.68 3.00
#